data_AF-B0WQ83-F1
#
_entry.id   AF-B0WQ83-F1
#
_cell.length_a   1.000
_cell.length_b   1.000
_cell.length_c   1.000
_cell.angle_alpha   90.00
_cell.angle_beta   90.00
_cell.angle_gamma   90.00
#
_symmetry.space_group_name_H-M   'P 1'
#
loop_
_entity.id
_entity.type
_entity.pdbx_description
1 polymer ?
#
loop_
_entity_poly.entity_id
_entity_poly.type
_entity_poly.pdbx_seq_one_letter_code
_entity_poly.pdbx_strand_id
1 'polypeptide(L)'
;MDSTDLRHETITFTALEPSDHHPTRRPRPCVKRILHAGDTLLSLFVISPLVVSHWRGTWGYMDLNGEYFPAWHSFALGSILHTALALLREPLQAEFSGPSRQGQAKSCWRTVRRFLVIKVYTYVFSISCIMHWRGGWDVMRMYLDHDVWPAMTVSAICFVPLVLMKSVRNLLAPPFLILTDHKECAFSFPTRFRIQQ
;
A
#
# COMPACT_ATOMS: atom_id res chain seq x y z
N MET A 1 2.41 18.24 -48.00
CA MET A 1 1.12 17.77 -48.53
C MET A 1 1.32 16.31 -48.89
N ASP A 2 0.74 15.33 -48.24
CA ASP A 2 -0.24 15.32 -47.16
C ASP A 2 -0.12 13.95 -46.45
N SER A 3 -0.52 14.00 -45.19
CA SER A 3 -0.62 13.04 -44.10
C SER A 3 -0.98 11.61 -44.48
N THR A 4 -0.10 10.67 -44.13
CA THR A 4 -0.43 9.25 -43.99
C THR A 4 -0.57 8.89 -42.51
N ASP A 5 -1.81 9.03 -42.04
CA ASP A 5 -2.54 8.17 -41.09
C ASP A 5 -1.69 7.46 -40.02
N LEU A 6 -1.27 8.22 -39.00
CA LEU A 6 -0.88 7.68 -37.70
C LEU A 6 -2.15 7.19 -37.00
N ARG A 7 -2.45 5.90 -37.21
CA ARG A 7 -3.48 5.17 -36.50
C ARG A 7 -3.17 5.19 -35.00
N HIS A 8 -3.80 6.12 -34.29
CA HIS A 8 -3.91 6.12 -32.84
C HIS A 8 -4.57 4.80 -32.40
N GLU A 9 -3.78 3.79 -32.05
CA GLU A 9 -4.23 2.70 -31.18
C GLU A 9 -4.51 3.27 -29.78
N THR A 10 -5.66 3.92 -29.69
CA THR A 10 -6.39 4.09 -28.45
C THR A 10 -6.74 2.69 -27.98
N ILE A 11 -5.95 2.14 -27.05
CA ILE A 11 -6.26 0.86 -26.41
C ILE A 11 -7.55 1.05 -25.63
N THR A 12 -8.63 0.66 -26.29
CA THR A 12 -9.97 0.45 -25.77
C THR A 12 -9.87 -0.36 -24.49
N PHE A 13 -10.03 0.31 -23.35
CA PHE A 13 -10.24 -0.34 -22.07
C PHE A 13 -11.54 -1.13 -22.20
N THR A 14 -11.41 -2.44 -22.38
CA THR A 14 -12.50 -3.38 -22.53
C THR A 14 -13.49 -3.14 -21.42
N ALA A 15 -14.69 -2.74 -21.82
CA ALA A 15 -15.84 -2.62 -20.95
C ALA A 15 -16.04 -3.96 -20.24
N LEU A 16 -15.82 -3.97 -18.92
CA LEU A 16 -16.53 -4.89 -18.06
C LEU A 16 -17.99 -4.46 -18.15
N GLU A 17 -18.80 -5.25 -18.85
CA GLU A 17 -20.24 -5.13 -18.85
C GLU A 17 -20.78 -5.72 -17.53
N PRO A 18 -21.53 -4.97 -16.72
CA PRO A 18 -22.58 -5.54 -15.90
C PRO A 18 -23.92 -5.18 -16.56
N SER A 19 -24.56 -6.19 -17.15
CA SER A 19 -26.00 -6.17 -17.43
C SER A 19 -26.75 -6.04 -16.09
N ASP A 20 -27.07 -4.81 -15.72
CA ASP A 20 -28.25 -4.42 -14.93
C ASP A 20 -28.36 -2.89 -14.95
N HIS A 21 -29.05 -2.36 -15.96
CA HIS A 21 -29.21 -0.93 -16.18
C HIS A 21 -30.35 -0.37 -15.30
N HIS A 22 -30.09 -0.24 -13.99
CA HIS A 22 -30.84 0.72 -13.18
C HIS A 22 -30.29 2.13 -13.54
N PRO A 23 -31.12 3.13 -13.93
CA PRO A 23 -30.63 4.45 -14.29
C PRO A 23 -30.03 5.14 -13.05
N THR A 24 -28.73 4.96 -12.84
CA THR A 24 -27.97 5.67 -11.82
C THR A 24 -27.86 7.12 -12.26
N ARG A 25 -28.62 8.00 -11.59
CA ARG A 25 -28.62 9.44 -11.83
C ARG A 25 -27.18 9.96 -11.69
N ARG A 26 -26.56 10.40 -12.79
CA ARG A 26 -25.18 10.90 -12.76
C ARG A 26 -25.08 12.06 -11.75
N PRO A 27 -24.17 12.00 -10.76
CA PRO A 27 -24.03 13.07 -9.79
C PRO A 27 -23.62 14.37 -10.48
N ARG A 28 -24.18 15.49 -10.04
CA ARG A 28 -23.85 16.82 -10.60
C ARG A 28 -22.34 17.07 -10.45
N PRO A 29 -21.67 17.70 -11.44
CA PRO A 29 -20.22 17.91 -11.41
C PRO A 29 -19.76 18.72 -10.18
N CYS A 30 -20.61 19.60 -9.65
CA CYS A 30 -20.34 20.34 -8.41
C CYS A 30 -20.28 19.42 -7.17
N VAL A 31 -21.22 18.47 -7.05
CA VAL A 31 -21.25 17.48 -5.96
C VAL A 31 -20.00 16.61 -6.01
N LYS A 32 -19.56 16.21 -7.20
CA LYS A 32 -18.31 15.46 -7.39
C LYS A 32 -17.09 16.26 -6.90
N ARG A 33 -16.99 17.54 -7.25
CA ARG A 33 -15.88 18.41 -6.80
C ARG A 33 -15.89 18.62 -5.30
N ILE A 34 -17.07 18.84 -4.69
CA ILE A 34 -17.21 19.00 -3.24
C ILE A 34 -16.81 17.71 -2.51
N LEU A 35 -17.22 16.54 -3.02
CA LEU A 35 -16.83 15.26 -2.45
C LEU A 35 -15.31 15.06 -2.50
N HIS A 36 -14.68 15.31 -3.65
CA HIS A 36 -13.22 15.23 -3.78
C HIS A 36 -12.49 16.21 -2.86
N ALA A 37 -12.99 17.44 -2.72
CA ALA A 37 -12.42 18.42 -1.80
C ALA A 37 -12.56 17.96 -0.34
N GLY A 38 -13.72 17.43 0.05
CA GLY A 38 -13.96 16.85 1.37
C GLY A 38 -13.03 15.67 1.67
N ASP A 39 -12.89 14.72 0.74
CA ASP A 39 -11.97 13.59 0.87
C ASP A 39 -10.52 14.06 1.03
N THR A 40 -10.11 15.07 0.27
CA THR A 40 -8.77 15.64 0.35
C THR A 40 -8.52 16.30 1.70
N LEU A 41 -9.45 17.11 2.19
CA LEU A 41 -9.34 17.76 3.49
C LEU A 41 -9.29 16.72 4.62
N LEU A 42 -10.15 15.71 4.57
CA LEU A 42 -10.13 14.60 5.52
C LEU A 42 -8.79 13.85 5.51
N SER A 43 -8.26 13.56 4.31
CA SER A 43 -6.95 12.92 4.15
C SER A 43 -5.82 13.74 4.76
N LEU A 44 -5.81 15.04 4.49
CA LEU A 44 -4.74 15.95 4.90
C LEU A 44 -4.78 16.24 6.41
N PHE A 45 -5.96 16.51 6.97
CA PHE A 45 -6.09 16.98 8.35
C PHE A 45 -6.35 15.88 9.36
N VAL A 46 -6.86 14.72 8.95
CA VAL A 46 -7.20 13.63 9.88
C VAL A 46 -6.34 12.40 9.61
N ILE A 47 -6.35 11.88 8.38
CA ILE A 47 -5.66 10.63 8.08
C ILE A 47 -4.15 10.80 8.16
N SER A 48 -3.60 11.85 7.55
CA SER A 48 -2.15 12.06 7.51
C SER A 48 -1.55 12.25 8.92
N PRO A 49 -2.10 13.09 9.81
CA PRO A 49 -1.61 13.21 11.18
C PRO A 49 -1.75 11.93 11.99
N LEU A 50 -2.82 11.14 11.79
CA LEU A 50 -2.98 9.84 12.44
C LEU A 50 -1.91 8.84 11.98
N VAL A 51 -1.63 8.78 10.68
CA VAL A 51 -0.55 7.95 10.14
C VAL A 51 0.78 8.40 10.72
N VAL A 52 1.05 9.71 10.78
CA VAL A 52 2.27 10.26 11.38
C VAL A 52 2.40 9.87 12.85
N SER A 53 1.33 10.03 13.61
CA SER A 53 1.29 9.69 15.03
C SER A 53 1.52 8.19 15.25
N HIS A 54 0.94 7.33 14.40
CA HIS A 54 1.13 5.88 14.45
C HIS A 54 2.59 5.49 14.23
N TRP A 55 3.21 5.91 13.12
CA TRP A 55 4.58 5.50 12.83
C TRP A 55 5.59 6.16 13.78
N ARG A 56 5.44 7.45 14.07
CA ARG A 56 6.35 8.18 14.97
C ARG A 56 6.20 7.73 16.42
N GLY A 57 4.99 7.42 16.85
CA GLY A 57 4.70 6.87 18.17
C GLY A 57 5.29 5.47 18.35
N THR A 58 5.10 4.59 17.36
CA THR A 58 5.71 3.24 17.37
C THR A 58 7.24 3.30 17.39
N TRP A 59 7.82 4.21 16.59
CA TRP A 59 9.26 4.44 16.59
C TRP A 59 9.74 4.93 17.97
N GLY A 60 9.08 5.93 18.55
CA GLY A 60 9.42 6.44 19.87
C GLY A 60 9.28 5.40 20.98
N TYR A 61 8.25 4.55 20.91
CA TYR A 61 8.08 3.43 21.85
C TYR A 61 9.26 2.46 21.79
N MET A 62 9.71 2.09 20.59
CA MET A 62 10.89 1.25 20.44
C MET A 62 12.16 1.99 20.90
N ASP A 63 12.23 3.33 20.80
CA ASP A 63 13.44 4.10 21.16
C ASP A 63 13.62 4.08 22.68
N LEU A 64 12.51 4.23 23.40
CA LEU A 64 12.45 4.10 24.86
C LEU A 64 12.81 2.69 25.34
N ASN A 65 12.55 1.67 24.52
CA ASN A 65 12.83 0.26 24.82
C ASN A 65 14.06 -0.26 24.05
N GLY A 66 15.08 0.58 23.84
CA GLY A 66 16.25 0.25 23.02
C GLY A 66 17.01 -1.02 23.45
N GLU A 67 16.98 -1.37 24.73
CA GLU A 67 17.57 -2.62 25.25
C GLU A 67 16.89 -3.88 24.69
N TYR A 68 15.57 -3.85 24.52
CA TYR A 68 14.80 -4.96 23.94
C TYR A 68 14.82 -4.98 22.41
N PHE A 69 15.11 -3.83 21.78
CA PHE A 69 15.06 -3.65 20.33
C PHE A 69 16.40 -3.17 19.76
N PRO A 70 17.48 -3.97 19.86
CA PRO A 70 18.78 -3.60 19.30
C PRO A 70 18.73 -3.49 17.78
N ALA A 71 19.52 -2.57 17.22
CA ALA A 71 19.43 -2.12 15.82
C ALA A 71 19.41 -3.28 14.80
N TRP A 72 20.36 -4.22 14.92
CA TRP A 72 20.46 -5.36 13.99
C TRP A 72 19.28 -6.33 14.09
N HIS A 73 18.78 -6.57 15.30
CA HIS A 73 17.65 -7.49 15.50
C HIS A 73 16.37 -6.86 14.95
N SER A 74 16.13 -5.58 15.24
CA SER A 74 15.01 -4.82 14.68
C SER A 74 15.04 -4.79 13.16
N PHE A 75 16.23 -4.57 12.56
CA PHE A 75 16.42 -4.61 11.12
C PHE A 75 16.16 -5.99 10.51
N ALA A 76 16.76 -7.04 11.07
CA ALA A 76 16.62 -8.41 10.57
C ALA A 76 15.18 -8.92 10.71
N LEU A 77 14.58 -8.77 11.89
CA LEU A 77 13.20 -9.18 12.15
C LEU A 77 12.22 -8.40 11.27
N GLY A 78 12.39 -7.08 11.17
CA GLY A 78 11.58 -6.25 10.28
C GLY A 78 11.68 -6.69 8.82
N SER A 79 12.89 -6.96 8.33
CA SER A 79 13.13 -7.41 6.95
C SER A 79 12.51 -8.78 6.66
N ILE A 80 12.72 -9.74 7.56
CA ILE A 80 12.19 -11.10 7.44
C ILE A 80 10.67 -11.06 7.46
N LEU A 81 10.08 -10.37 8.43
CA LEU A 81 8.63 -10.31 8.58
C LEU A 81 7.97 -9.54 7.43
N HIS A 82 8.59 -8.46 6.96
CA HIS A 82 8.12 -7.74 5.77
C HIS A 82 8.13 -8.64 4.54
N THR A 83 9.23 -9.37 4.30
CA THR A 83 9.36 -10.27 3.15
C THR A 83 8.40 -11.45 3.26
N ALA A 84 8.29 -12.07 4.43
CA ALA A 84 7.38 -13.18 4.68
C ALA A 84 5.92 -12.78 4.47
N LEU A 85 5.49 -11.63 5.00
CA LEU A 85 4.13 -11.13 4.80
C LEU A 85 3.88 -10.74 3.35
N ALA A 86 4.87 -10.16 2.66
CA ALA A 86 4.77 -9.85 1.24
C ALA A 86 4.62 -11.10 0.36
N LEU A 87 5.24 -12.23 0.74
CA LEU A 87 5.08 -13.53 0.07
C LEU A 87 3.74 -14.21 0.43
N LEU A 88 3.30 -14.09 1.69
CA LEU A 88 2.02 -14.62 2.17
C LEU A 88 0.80 -13.89 1.59
N ARG A 89 0.99 -12.75 0.91
CA ARG A 89 -0.13 -12.00 0.31
C ARG A 89 -0.95 -12.83 -0.68
N GLU A 90 -0.27 -13.60 -1.55
CA GLU A 90 -0.91 -14.37 -2.63
C GLU A 90 -1.77 -15.52 -2.07
N PRO A 91 -1.28 -16.38 -1.15
CA PRO A 91 -2.13 -17.40 -0.54
C PRO A 91 -3.24 -16.80 0.33
N LEU A 92 -2.99 -15.70 1.06
CA LEU A 92 -4.04 -15.00 1.81
C LEU A 92 -5.14 -14.48 0.86
N GLN A 93 -4.76 -13.92 -0.29
CA GLN A 93 -5.71 -13.48 -1.30
C GLN A 93 -6.49 -14.64 -1.89
N ALA A 94 -5.87 -15.78 -2.20
CA ALA A 94 -6.58 -16.96 -2.70
C ALA A 94 -7.63 -17.48 -1.70
N GLU A 95 -7.30 -17.52 -0.41
CA GLU A 95 -8.20 -17.96 0.66
C GLU A 95 -9.37 -16.98 0.92
N PHE A 96 -9.14 -15.67 0.81
CA PHE A 96 -10.16 -14.65 1.13
C PHE A 96 -10.92 -14.11 -0.08
N SER A 97 -10.37 -14.24 -1.29
CA SER A 97 -11.00 -13.89 -2.57
C SER A 97 -11.54 -15.11 -3.33
N GLY A 98 -11.33 -16.33 -2.83
CA GLY A 98 -11.92 -17.53 -3.39
C GLY A 98 -13.42 -17.35 -3.63
N PRO A 99 -13.96 -17.84 -4.77
CA PRO A 99 -15.29 -17.49 -5.25
C PRO A 99 -16.28 -17.65 -4.12
N SER A 100 -16.85 -16.53 -3.69
CA SER A 100 -18.05 -16.53 -2.87
C SER A 100 -19.07 -17.30 -3.69
N ARG A 101 -19.22 -18.61 -3.45
CA ARG A 101 -20.23 -19.43 -4.12
C ARG A 101 -21.54 -18.67 -3.98
N GLN A 102 -21.99 -18.11 -5.09
CA GLN A 102 -23.20 -17.33 -5.24
C GLN A 102 -24.34 -18.22 -4.72
N GLY A 103 -24.77 -18.02 -3.47
CA GLY A 103 -25.78 -18.87 -2.83
C GLY A 103 -25.43 -19.49 -1.48
N GLN A 104 -24.18 -19.41 -0.99
CA GLN A 104 -23.86 -19.89 0.36
C GLN A 104 -24.21 -18.79 1.40
N ALA A 105 -25.03 -19.13 2.40
CA ALA A 105 -25.40 -18.22 3.47
C ALA A 105 -24.14 -17.54 4.05
N LYS A 106 -24.08 -16.21 3.96
CA LYS A 106 -22.96 -15.42 4.48
C LYS A 106 -22.96 -15.55 6.00
N SER A 107 -22.22 -16.55 6.50
CA SER A 107 -22.03 -16.69 7.93
C SER A 107 -21.35 -15.42 8.45
N CYS A 108 -22.01 -14.71 9.35
CA CYS A 108 -21.50 -13.50 10.00
C CYS A 108 -20.08 -13.74 10.55
N TRP A 109 -19.85 -14.94 11.09
CA TRP A 109 -18.55 -15.39 11.59
C TRP A 109 -17.44 -15.34 10.53
N ARG A 110 -17.72 -15.77 9.29
CA ARG A 110 -16.72 -15.75 8.21
C ARG A 110 -16.34 -14.31 7.83
N THR A 111 -17.31 -13.40 7.83
CA THR A 111 -17.06 -11.98 7.53
C THR A 111 -16.25 -11.32 8.64
N VAL A 112 -16.61 -11.54 9.91
CA VAL A 112 -15.86 -11.02 11.07
C VAL A 112 -14.44 -11.55 11.08
N ARG A 113 -14.25 -12.87 10.89
CA ARG A 113 -12.92 -13.50 10.81
C ARG A 113 -12.07 -12.88 9.71
N ARG A 114 -12.63 -12.70 8.50
CA ARG A 114 -11.92 -12.07 7.38
C ARG A 114 -11.49 -10.64 7.71
N PHE A 115 -12.40 -9.85 8.26
CA PHE A 115 -12.10 -8.47 8.66
C PHE A 115 -10.97 -8.42 9.68
N LEU A 116 -11.01 -9.28 10.71
CA LEU A 116 -9.99 -9.35 11.74
C LEU A 116 -8.62 -9.73 11.17
N VAL A 117 -8.56 -10.76 10.31
CA VAL A 117 -7.29 -11.19 9.70
C VAL A 117 -6.68 -10.08 8.85
N ILE A 118 -7.47 -9.39 8.02
CA ILE A 118 -6.99 -8.26 7.21
C ILE A 118 -6.40 -7.17 8.10
N LYS A 119 -7.11 -6.79 9.18
CA LYS A 119 -6.68 -5.72 10.08
C LYS A 119 -5.40 -6.09 10.84
N VAL A 120 -5.33 -7.30 11.38
CA VAL A 120 -4.13 -7.81 12.07
C VAL A 120 -2.95 -7.87 11.11
N TYR A 121 -3.15 -8.41 9.91
CA TYR A 121 -2.11 -8.47 8.88
C TYR A 121 -1.56 -7.08 8.55
N THR A 122 -2.43 -6.10 8.27
CA THR A 122 -2.00 -4.73 7.95
C THR A 122 -1.26 -4.08 9.12
N TYR A 123 -1.71 -4.31 10.34
CA TYR A 123 -1.07 -3.76 11.53
C TYR A 123 0.32 -4.36 11.77
N VAL A 124 0.46 -5.68 11.69
CA VAL A 124 1.75 -6.36 11.83
C VAL A 124 2.69 -5.94 10.69
N PHE A 125 2.21 -5.90 9.45
CA PHE A 125 3.00 -5.44 8.31
C PHE A 125 3.51 -3.99 8.50
N SER A 126 2.65 -3.12 9.03
CA SER A 126 3.01 -1.75 9.39
C SER A 126 4.14 -1.71 10.44
N ILE A 127 4.06 -2.49 11.52
CA ILE A 127 5.11 -2.54 12.54
C ILE A 127 6.42 -3.05 11.95
N SER A 128 6.38 -4.12 11.15
CA SER A 128 7.56 -4.68 10.47
C SER A 128 8.27 -3.64 9.60
N CYS A 129 7.49 -2.82 8.89
CA CYS A 129 8.01 -1.73 8.07
C CYS A 129 8.75 -0.69 8.92
N ILE A 130 8.17 -0.28 10.06
CA ILE A 130 8.79 0.69 10.97
C ILE A 130 10.06 0.09 11.60
N MET A 131 10.03 -1.17 12.04
CA MET A 131 11.19 -1.88 12.59
C MET A 131 12.33 -1.98 11.57
N HIS A 132 12.02 -2.33 10.32
CA HIS A 132 12.99 -2.39 9.23
C HIS A 132 13.63 -1.03 8.99
N TRP A 133 12.82 0.02 8.80
CA TRP A 133 13.33 1.35 8.48
C TRP A 133 14.13 1.96 9.64
N ARG A 134 13.61 1.89 10.86
CA ARG A 134 14.35 2.31 12.05
C ARG A 134 15.65 1.52 12.19
N GLY A 135 15.56 0.19 12.18
CA GLY A 135 16.73 -0.67 12.39
C GLY A 135 17.82 -0.38 11.36
N GLY A 136 17.43 -0.14 10.10
CA GLY A 136 18.35 0.27 9.04
C GLY A 136 19.01 1.62 9.32
N TRP A 137 18.24 2.59 9.84
CA TRP A 137 18.78 3.89 10.23
C TRP A 137 19.75 3.79 11.42
N ASP A 138 19.43 3.01 12.44
CA ASP A 138 20.29 2.80 13.61
C ASP A 138 21.56 2.03 13.24
N VAL A 139 21.46 1.00 12.40
CA VAL A 139 22.61 0.27 11.84
C VAL A 139 23.50 1.22 11.04
N MET A 140 22.91 2.06 10.20
CA MET A 140 23.67 3.04 9.42
C MET A 140 24.43 3.99 10.33
N ARG A 141 23.80 4.52 11.38
CA ARG A 141 24.47 5.40 12.38
C ARG A 141 25.60 4.73 13.15
N MET A 142 25.58 3.40 13.29
CA MET A 142 26.66 2.66 13.96
C MET A 142 27.93 2.57 13.11
N TYR A 143 27.79 2.52 11.77
CA TYR A 143 28.92 2.31 10.85
C TYR A 143 29.32 3.55 10.06
N LEU A 144 28.36 4.44 9.79
CA LEU A 144 28.54 5.68 9.08
C LEU A 144 28.16 6.78 10.08
N ASP A 145 29.09 7.70 10.33
CA ASP A 145 28.97 8.78 11.31
C ASP A 145 27.59 9.47 11.29
N HIS A 146 27.27 10.22 12.35
CA HIS A 146 25.97 10.90 12.53
C HIS A 146 25.63 11.97 11.46
N ASP A 147 26.47 12.12 10.45
CA ASP A 147 26.23 12.98 9.31
C ASP A 147 25.11 12.44 8.41
N VAL A 148 24.37 13.37 7.82
CA VAL A 148 23.30 13.06 6.86
C VAL A 148 23.84 12.67 5.48
N TRP A 149 25.10 13.01 5.19
CA TRP A 149 25.74 12.77 3.89
C TRP A 149 25.88 11.29 3.52
N PRO A 150 26.36 10.40 4.43
CA PRO A 150 26.35 8.97 4.18
C PRO A 150 24.95 8.41 3.90
N ALA A 151 23.95 8.84 4.68
CA ALA A 151 22.57 8.42 4.50
C ALA A 151 21.99 8.80 3.15
N MET A 152 22.24 10.04 2.72
CA MET A 152 21.84 10.53 1.40
C MET A 152 22.55 9.75 0.28
N THR A 153 23.83 9.43 0.46
CA THR A 153 24.63 8.70 -0.53
C THR A 153 24.14 7.27 -0.69
N VAL A 154 23.95 6.54 0.41
CA VAL A 154 23.39 5.18 0.40
C VAL A 154 21.99 5.18 -0.22
N SER A 155 21.15 6.14 0.16
CA SER A 155 19.80 6.27 -0.41
C SER A 155 19.83 6.55 -1.92
N ALA A 156 20.74 7.41 -2.40
CA ALA A 156 20.90 7.69 -3.83
C ALA A 156 21.37 6.45 -4.61
N ILE A 157 22.31 5.68 -4.05
CA ILE A 157 22.78 4.43 -4.66
C ILE A 157 21.63 3.40 -4.72
N CYS A 158 20.85 3.24 -3.64
CA CYS A 158 19.68 2.36 -3.61
C CYS A 158 18.54 2.84 -4.52
N PHE A 159 18.47 4.13 -4.83
CA PHE A 159 17.45 4.68 -5.71
C PHE A 159 17.65 4.27 -7.18
N VAL A 160 18.90 4.13 -7.64
CA VAL A 160 19.22 3.71 -9.01
C VAL A 160 18.54 2.38 -9.41
N PRO A 161 18.71 1.25 -8.68
CA PRO A 161 18.02 0.01 -9.02
C PRO A 161 16.50 0.14 -8.91
N LEU A 162 15.96 0.94 -7.98
CA LEU A 162 14.51 1.18 -7.88
C LEU A 162 13.94 1.86 -9.14
N VAL A 163 14.68 2.81 -9.72
CA VAL A 163 14.34 3.47 -11.00
C VAL A 163 14.41 2.47 -12.14
N LEU A 164 15.49 1.67 -12.22
CA LEU A 164 15.66 0.65 -13.26
C LEU A 164 14.53 -0.40 -13.22
N MET A 165 14.12 -0.79 -12.01
CA MET A 165 12.99 -1.70 -11.77
C MET A 165 11.61 -1.01 -11.92
N LYS A 166 11.55 0.28 -12.27
CA LYS A 166 10.33 1.09 -12.40
C LYS A 166 9.42 1.04 -11.15
N SER A 167 10.00 0.87 -9.96
CA SER A 167 9.30 0.72 -8.67
C SER A 167 8.92 2.07 -8.04
N VAL A 168 9.49 3.16 -8.56
CA VAL A 168 9.31 4.55 -8.06
C VAL A 168 7.84 5.02 -8.08
N ARG A 169 6.98 4.41 -8.90
CA ARG A 169 5.54 4.75 -8.96
C ARG A 169 4.79 4.50 -7.65
N ASN A 170 5.32 3.66 -6.74
CA ASN A 170 4.72 3.40 -5.42
C ASN A 170 4.90 4.57 -4.43
N LEU A 171 5.82 5.50 -4.70
CA LEU A 171 6.10 6.65 -3.81
C LEU A 171 5.04 7.74 -3.89
N LEU A 172 4.15 7.70 -4.88
CA LEU A 172 3.11 8.72 -5.10
C LEU A 172 1.81 8.45 -4.31
N ALA A 173 1.71 7.35 -3.55
CA ALA A 173 0.45 6.86 -2.99
C ALA A 173 -0.07 7.63 -1.75
N PRO A 174 0.73 8.07 -0.76
CA PRO A 174 0.25 8.91 0.36
C PRO A 174 0.67 10.39 0.19
N PRO A 175 -0.14 11.43 0.51
CA PRO A 175 -1.49 11.47 1.11
C PRO A 175 -2.64 11.75 0.09
N PHE A 176 -2.35 11.76 -1.22
CA PHE A 176 -3.30 12.23 -2.23
C PHE A 176 -4.27 11.15 -2.74
N LEU A 177 -4.04 9.89 -2.40
CA LEU A 177 -4.78 8.76 -2.95
C LEU A 177 -5.42 7.94 -1.83
N ILE A 178 -6.67 8.26 -1.51
CA ILE A 178 -7.49 7.46 -0.60
C ILE A 178 -8.08 6.30 -1.42
N LEU A 179 -7.53 5.11 -1.23
CA LEU A 179 -8.13 3.87 -1.71
C LEU A 179 -9.02 3.31 -0.61
N THR A 180 -10.33 3.39 -0.80
CA THR A 180 -11.27 2.67 0.04
C THR A 180 -11.15 1.17 -0.23
N ASP A 181 -10.92 0.41 0.83
CA ASP A 181 -10.83 -1.05 0.80
C ASP A 181 -12.21 -1.66 0.46
N HIS A 182 -12.53 -1.71 -0.83
CA HIS A 182 -13.71 -2.44 -1.30
C HIS A 182 -13.42 -3.94 -1.25
N LYS A 183 -14.44 -4.71 -0.83
CA LYS A 183 -14.40 -6.16 -0.52
C LYS A 183 -13.80 -7.07 -1.61
N GLU A 184 -13.60 -6.58 -2.83
CA GLU A 184 -13.05 -7.34 -3.96
C GLU A 184 -11.64 -6.90 -4.39
N CYS A 185 -11.12 -5.80 -3.83
CA CYS A 185 -9.83 -5.21 -4.23
C CYS A 185 -8.78 -5.15 -3.11
N ALA A 186 -9.08 -5.61 -1.89
CA ALA A 186 -8.20 -5.54 -0.72
C ALA A 186 -6.77 -6.05 -0.96
N PHE A 187 -6.62 -7.02 -1.87
CA PHE A 187 -5.34 -7.66 -2.18
C PHE A 187 -4.95 -7.58 -3.66
N SER A 188 -5.83 -7.07 -4.52
CA SER A 188 -5.55 -6.97 -5.96
C SER A 188 -4.65 -5.76 -6.23
N PHE A 189 -3.34 -6.00 -6.28
CA PHE A 189 -2.38 -5.03 -6.77
C PHE A 189 -2.01 -5.42 -8.20
N PRO A 190 -2.21 -4.55 -9.20
CA PRO A 190 -1.76 -4.83 -10.55
C PRO A 190 -0.23 -5.00 -10.53
N THR A 191 0.24 -6.23 -10.66
CA THR A 191 1.66 -6.53 -10.75
C THR A 191 2.18 -6.09 -12.12
N ARG A 192 3.43 -5.63 -12.18
CA ARG A 192 4.05 -5.12 -13.42
C ARG A 192 4.00 -6.15 -14.55
N PHE A 193 4.09 -7.42 -14.20
CA PHE A 193 3.87 -8.53 -15.11
C PHE A 193 2.38 -8.87 -15.04
N ARG A 194 1.64 -8.51 -16.08
CA ARG A 194 0.23 -8.91 -16.26
C ARG A 194 0.19 -10.41 -16.53
N ILE A 195 0.45 -11.20 -15.50
CA ILE A 195 0.27 -12.64 -15.56
C ILE A 195 -1.24 -12.84 -15.57
N GLN A 196 -1.80 -13.31 -16.67
CA GLN A 196 -3.18 -13.79 -16.71
C GLN A 196 -3.28 -14.93 -15.70
N GLN A 197 -3.97 -14.68 -14.60
CA GLN A 197 -4.44 -15.72 -13.68
C GLN A 197 -5.85 -16.14 -14.10
#